data_AF-A0A9E6D713-F1
#
_entry.id   AF-A0A9E6D713-F1
#
_cell.length_a   1.000
_cell.length_b   1.000
_cell.length_c   1.000
_cell.angle_alpha   90.00
_cell.angle_beta   90.00
_cell.angle_gamma   90.00
#
_symmetry.space_group_name_H-M   'P 1'
#
loop_
_entity.id
_entity.type
_entity.pdbx_description
1 polymer ?
#
loop_
_entity_poly.entity_id
_entity_poly.type
_entity_poly.pdbx_seq_one_letter_code
_entity_poly.pdbx_strand_id
1 'polypeptide(L)'
;MMVFVYYHRLVFINLNLYIMKKYCYLIISIVCIALLFLACEKSSIEKEELRENSVSKVDVCHYDKELDEFKHINISENALQKHLDNHNEGESMQDYVIDFAEDDSDGDGIADCADCDSEDASMGAKNIWYLDDDGDGYGDTDTYIETCMTLEEANAHFAENEDPNNQNVFVDDNTDCDDNDDTVYLGADEICDDNLDNDCDGEIDEDCHDD
;
A
#
# COMPACT_ATOMS: atom_id res chain seq x y z
N MET A 1 68.43 30.18 40.11
CA MET A 1 68.60 28.75 39.73
C MET A 1 67.39 27.85 40.01
N MET A 2 66.53 28.11 41.02
CA MET A 2 65.38 27.22 41.31
C MET A 2 64.18 27.34 40.34
N VAL A 3 63.98 28.49 39.68
CA VAL A 3 62.85 28.72 38.75
C VAL A 3 62.98 27.90 37.46
N PHE A 4 64.21 27.73 36.95
CA PHE A 4 64.48 27.03 35.68
C PHE A 4 64.24 25.51 35.76
N VAL A 5 64.55 24.89 36.91
CA VAL A 5 64.34 23.44 37.14
C VAL A 5 62.85 23.13 37.34
N TYR A 6 62.10 24.04 37.97
CA TYR A 6 60.64 23.90 38.14
C TYR A 6 59.91 24.00 36.80
N TYR A 7 60.30 24.96 35.95
CA TYR A 7 59.72 25.13 34.62
C TYR A 7 59.93 23.90 33.74
N HIS A 8 61.12 23.31 33.75
CA HIS A 8 61.43 22.12 32.96
C HIS A 8 60.64 20.87 33.43
N ARG A 9 60.44 20.69 34.75
CA ARG A 9 59.60 19.60 35.29
C ARG A 9 58.11 19.80 34.98
N LEU A 10 57.59 21.03 35.06
CA LEU A 10 56.21 21.36 34.73
C LEU A 10 55.89 21.13 33.24
N VAL A 11 56.80 21.52 32.34
CA VAL A 11 56.62 21.29 30.89
C VAL A 11 56.58 19.79 30.56
N PHE A 12 57.41 18.97 31.20
CA PHE A 12 57.45 17.52 30.94
C PHE A 12 56.21 16.78 31.46
N ILE A 13 55.63 17.22 32.58
CA ILE A 13 54.37 16.67 33.12
C ILE A 13 53.19 17.09 32.25
N ASN A 14 53.13 18.35 31.80
CA ASN A 14 52.08 18.83 30.91
C ASN A 14 52.14 18.16 29.53
N LEU A 15 53.34 17.88 29.01
CA LEU A 15 53.53 17.16 27.75
C LEU A 15 53.06 15.69 27.86
N ASN A 16 53.38 14.99 28.95
CA ASN A 16 52.89 13.63 29.19
C ASN A 16 51.37 13.59 29.38
N LEU A 17 50.78 14.54 30.12
CA LEU A 17 49.32 14.64 30.26
C LEU A 17 48.62 14.93 28.93
N TYR A 18 49.23 15.76 28.08
CA TYR A 18 48.71 16.06 26.74
C TYR A 18 48.74 14.82 25.82
N ILE A 19 49.84 14.06 25.85
CA ILE A 19 49.98 12.82 25.09
C ILE A 19 48.95 11.78 25.57
N MET A 20 48.81 11.59 26.89
CA MET A 20 47.83 10.66 27.47
C MET A 20 46.39 11.02 27.12
N LYS A 21 46.03 12.32 27.11
CA LYS A 21 44.70 12.77 26.66
C LYS A 21 44.46 12.47 25.18
N LYS A 22 45.44 12.73 24.31
CA LYS A 22 45.33 12.42 22.87
C LYS A 22 45.15 10.92 22.61
N TYR A 23 45.90 10.07 23.30
CA TYR A 23 45.71 8.62 23.20
C TYR A 23 44.34 8.17 23.72
N CYS A 24 43.84 8.78 24.81
CA CYS A 24 42.51 8.50 25.33
C CYS A 24 41.40 8.90 24.33
N TYR A 25 41.49 10.08 23.70
CA TYR A 25 40.54 10.48 22.66
C TYR A 25 40.57 9.57 21.43
N LEU A 26 41.76 9.14 21.01
CA LEU A 26 41.90 8.21 19.89
C LEU A 26 41.25 6.85 20.19
N ILE A 27 41.46 6.30 21.40
CA ILE A 27 40.86 5.04 21.82
C ILE A 27 39.33 5.17 21.91
N ILE A 28 38.82 6.24 22.52
CA ILE A 28 37.37 6.49 22.61
C ILE A 28 36.75 6.62 21.20
N SER A 29 37.40 7.33 20.29
CA SER A 29 36.93 7.48 18.91
C SER A 29 36.89 6.14 18.18
N ILE A 30 37.91 5.29 18.32
CA ILE A 30 37.94 3.95 17.70
C ILE A 30 36.83 3.07 18.27
N VAL A 31 36.60 3.10 19.59
CA VAL A 31 35.53 2.33 20.25
C VAL A 31 34.15 2.83 19.79
N CYS A 32 33.93 4.14 19.72
CA CYS A 32 32.68 4.71 19.22
C CYS A 32 32.41 4.30 17.76
N ILE A 33 33.43 4.36 16.89
CA ILE A 33 33.29 3.94 15.50
C ILE A 33 32.95 2.45 15.42
N ALA A 34 33.63 1.58 16.17
CA ALA A 34 33.33 0.15 16.20
C ALA A 34 31.92 -0.16 16.70
N LEU A 35 31.43 0.55 17.73
CA LEU A 35 30.07 0.41 18.22
C LEU A 35 29.02 0.90 17.20
N LEU A 36 29.32 1.98 16.46
CA LEU A 36 28.46 2.45 15.37
C LEU A 36 28.39 1.45 14.22
N PHE A 37 29.51 0.80 13.86
CA PHE A 37 29.51 -0.26 12.85
C PHE A 37 28.68 -1.47 13.28
N LEU A 38 28.84 -1.94 14.52
CA LEU A 38 28.04 -3.04 15.07
C LEU A 38 26.54 -2.71 15.14
N ALA A 39 26.20 -1.48 15.52
CA ALA A 39 24.80 -1.02 15.53
C ALA A 39 24.21 -0.93 14.12
N CYS A 40 25.01 -0.49 13.13
CA CYS A 40 24.60 -0.41 11.73
C CYS A 40 24.35 -1.80 11.13
N GLU A 41 25.24 -2.75 11.37
CA GLU A 41 25.11 -4.14 10.92
C GLU A 41 23.86 -4.80 11.53
N LYS A 42 23.60 -4.58 12.83
CA LYS A 42 22.38 -5.08 13.47
C LYS A 42 21.11 -4.47 12.89
N SER A 43 21.08 -3.16 12.63
CA SER A 43 19.94 -2.50 11.99
C SER A 43 19.70 -2.96 10.55
N SER A 44 20.77 -3.37 9.85
CA SER A 44 20.68 -3.91 8.49
C SER A 44 20.03 -5.29 8.50
N ILE A 45 20.43 -6.14 9.45
CA ILE A 45 19.88 -7.50 9.65
C ILE A 45 18.40 -7.45 10.05
N GLU A 46 18.01 -6.57 10.99
CA GLU A 46 16.58 -6.41 11.39
C GLU A 46 15.68 -5.95 10.22
N LYS A 47 16.23 -5.18 9.27
CA LYS A 47 15.49 -4.77 8.06
C LYS A 47 15.39 -5.88 7.02
N GLU A 48 16.39 -6.75 6.92
CA GLU A 48 16.32 -7.94 6.04
C GLU A 48 15.36 -8.99 6.59
N GLU A 49 15.35 -9.23 7.91
CA GLU A 49 14.43 -10.18 8.56
C GLU A 49 12.96 -9.72 8.47
N LEU A 50 12.69 -8.41 8.51
CA LEU A 50 11.36 -7.84 8.23
C LEU A 50 10.95 -7.96 6.75
N ARG A 51 11.91 -7.99 5.82
CA ARG A 51 11.64 -8.19 4.38
C ARG A 51 11.39 -9.66 4.05
N GLU A 52 12.02 -10.58 4.77
CA GLU A 52 11.81 -12.04 4.60
C GLU A 52 10.53 -12.53 5.29
N ASN A 53 9.95 -11.73 6.20
CA ASN A 53 8.66 -11.97 6.83
C ASN A 53 7.48 -11.34 6.06
N SER A 54 7.70 -10.83 4.84
CA SER A 54 6.59 -10.56 3.92
C SER A 54 6.00 -11.91 3.55
N VAL A 55 4.87 -12.26 4.16
CA VAL A 55 4.16 -13.50 3.85
C VAL A 55 3.95 -13.54 2.35
N SER A 56 4.61 -14.49 1.69
CA SER A 56 4.46 -14.72 0.26
C SER A 56 2.99 -14.95 -0.05
N LYS A 57 2.51 -14.25 -1.07
CA LYS A 57 1.16 -14.33 -1.57
C LYS A 57 1.14 -15.31 -2.73
N VAL A 58 0.04 -16.06 -2.84
CA VAL A 58 -0.24 -17.01 -3.92
C VAL A 58 -1.54 -16.60 -4.55
N ASP A 59 -1.52 -16.58 -5.88
CA ASP A 59 -2.68 -16.33 -6.70
C ASP A 59 -3.40 -17.65 -7.00
N VAL A 60 -4.72 -17.64 -6.83
CA VAL A 60 -5.59 -18.81 -7.01
C VAL A 60 -6.75 -18.41 -7.89
N CYS A 61 -6.97 -19.17 -8.96
CA CYS A 61 -8.19 -19.12 -9.74
C CYS A 61 -9.25 -19.97 -9.02
N HIS A 62 -10.26 -19.32 -8.47
CA HIS A 62 -11.39 -19.95 -7.81
C HIS A 62 -12.62 -19.89 -8.73
N TYR A 63 -13.12 -21.03 -9.18
CA TYR A 63 -14.30 -21.06 -10.06
C TYR A 63 -15.60 -20.84 -9.26
N ASP A 64 -16.30 -19.74 -9.55
CA ASP A 64 -17.62 -19.45 -9.00
C ASP A 64 -18.71 -20.02 -9.90
N LYS A 65 -19.33 -21.11 -9.44
CA LYS A 65 -20.40 -21.81 -10.15
C LYS A 65 -21.69 -21.01 -10.29
N GLU A 66 -21.96 -20.07 -9.39
CA GLU A 66 -23.19 -19.26 -9.46
C GLU A 66 -23.10 -18.21 -10.55
N LEU A 67 -21.89 -17.68 -10.76
CA LEU A 67 -21.61 -16.65 -11.76
C LEU A 67 -21.05 -17.23 -13.08
N ASP A 68 -20.70 -18.52 -13.09
CA ASP A 68 -20.06 -19.21 -14.22
C ASP A 68 -18.77 -18.50 -14.70
N GLU A 69 -17.98 -18.00 -13.74
CA GLU A 69 -16.73 -17.28 -13.98
C GLU A 69 -15.62 -17.79 -13.05
N PHE A 70 -14.37 -17.63 -13.46
CA PHE A 70 -13.25 -17.74 -12.53
C PHE A 70 -13.04 -16.41 -11.82
N LYS A 71 -12.75 -16.50 -10.52
CA LYS A 71 -12.35 -15.38 -9.68
C LYS A 71 -10.90 -15.53 -9.32
N HIS A 72 -10.15 -14.45 -9.46
CA HIS A 72 -8.79 -14.39 -9.02
C HIS A 72 -8.74 -13.98 -7.54
N ILE A 73 -8.17 -14.82 -6.68
CA ILE A 73 -7.97 -14.48 -5.26
C ILE A 73 -6.48 -14.51 -4.93
N ASN A 74 -6.05 -13.49 -4.18
CA ASN A 74 -4.68 -13.40 -3.68
C ASN A 74 -4.68 -13.74 -2.18
N ILE A 75 -4.12 -14.89 -1.83
CA ILE A 75 -4.10 -15.38 -0.45
C ILE A 75 -2.66 -15.58 0.03
N SER A 76 -2.42 -15.48 1.34
CA SER A 76 -1.11 -15.85 1.89
C SER A 76 -0.81 -17.33 1.64
N GLU A 77 0.46 -17.70 1.41
CA GLU A 77 0.90 -19.10 1.36
C GLU A 77 0.43 -19.91 2.58
N ASN A 78 0.45 -19.29 3.76
CA ASN A 78 -0.03 -19.91 5.01
C ASN A 78 -1.54 -20.21 5.00
N ALA A 79 -2.32 -19.47 4.20
CA ALA A 79 -3.76 -19.67 4.04
C ALA A 79 -4.09 -20.63 2.89
N LEU A 80 -3.15 -20.88 1.96
CA LEU A 80 -3.38 -21.72 0.77
C LEU A 80 -3.86 -23.11 1.15
N GLN A 81 -3.17 -23.82 2.05
CA GLN A 81 -3.58 -25.17 2.42
C GLN A 81 -4.98 -25.18 3.06
N LYS A 82 -5.28 -24.18 3.90
CA LYS A 82 -6.59 -24.06 4.53
C LYS A 82 -7.69 -23.77 3.52
N HIS A 83 -7.39 -22.95 2.50
CA HIS A 83 -8.28 -22.71 1.37
C HIS A 83 -8.55 -24.03 0.64
N LEU A 84 -7.50 -24.72 0.14
CA LEU A 84 -7.61 -26.01 -0.57
C LEU A 84 -8.34 -27.10 0.26
N ASP A 85 -8.12 -27.14 1.57
CA ASP A 85 -8.79 -28.10 2.46
C ASP A 85 -10.31 -27.87 2.55
N ASN A 86 -10.78 -26.62 2.37
CA ASN A 86 -12.21 -26.32 2.32
C ASN A 86 -12.89 -26.88 1.05
N HIS A 87 -12.12 -27.26 0.04
CA HIS A 87 -12.63 -27.77 -1.25
C HIS A 87 -12.72 -29.30 -1.33
N ASN A 88 -12.50 -30.05 -0.24
CA ASN A 88 -12.58 -31.51 -0.24
C ASN A 88 -13.86 -32.10 0.37
N GLU A 89 -14.81 -32.50 -0.50
CA GLU A 89 -15.36 -33.87 -0.66
C GLU A 89 -16.68 -33.82 -1.47
N GLY A 90 -16.60 -33.70 -2.80
CA GLY A 90 -17.69 -34.12 -3.71
C GLY A 90 -18.31 -33.08 -4.63
N GLU A 91 -17.88 -31.82 -4.59
CA GLU A 91 -18.30 -30.80 -5.55
C GLU A 91 -17.16 -30.55 -6.56
N SER A 92 -17.49 -30.54 -7.84
CA SER A 92 -16.60 -30.21 -8.95
C SER A 92 -16.31 -28.70 -9.00
N MET A 93 -15.68 -28.14 -7.96
CA MET A 93 -15.09 -26.82 -8.01
C MET A 93 -13.59 -26.99 -8.30
N GLN A 94 -13.14 -26.46 -9.43
CA GLN A 94 -11.75 -26.50 -9.86
C GLN A 94 -11.08 -25.24 -9.33
N ASP A 95 -10.40 -25.37 -8.19
CA ASP A 95 -9.43 -24.37 -7.77
C ASP A 95 -8.10 -24.69 -8.44
N TYR A 96 -7.54 -23.70 -9.13
CA TYR A 96 -6.22 -23.80 -9.74
C TYR A 96 -5.28 -22.84 -9.04
N VAL A 97 -4.17 -23.38 -8.53
CA VAL A 97 -3.08 -22.56 -8.01
C VAL A 97 -2.27 -22.09 -9.21
N ILE A 98 -2.18 -20.77 -9.37
CA ILE A 98 -1.50 -20.17 -10.53
C ILE A 98 0.01 -20.26 -10.29
N ASP A 99 0.71 -20.97 -11.17
CA ASP A 99 2.16 -20.84 -11.30
C ASP A 99 2.41 -19.85 -12.44
N PHE A 100 2.87 -18.64 -12.09
CA PHE A 100 2.94 -17.39 -12.89
C PHE A 100 3.56 -17.46 -14.30
N ALA A 101 3.94 -18.63 -14.82
CA ALA A 101 4.60 -18.76 -16.12
C ALA A 101 3.92 -19.72 -17.11
N GLU A 102 2.87 -20.45 -16.68
CA GLU A 102 2.23 -21.46 -17.55
C GLU A 102 0.75 -21.19 -17.85
N ASP A 103 0.13 -20.24 -17.14
CA ASP A 103 -1.31 -19.94 -17.21
C ASP A 103 -1.56 -18.46 -17.55
N ASP A 104 -0.65 -17.89 -18.35
CA ASP A 104 -0.68 -16.55 -18.95
C ASP A 104 -0.48 -16.77 -20.46
N SER A 105 -1.59 -16.95 -21.16
CA SER A 105 -1.67 -17.43 -22.54
C SER A 105 -1.23 -16.37 -23.54
N ASP A 106 -1.41 -15.08 -23.23
CA ASP A 106 -1.05 -13.97 -24.09
C ASP A 106 0.28 -13.27 -23.71
N GLY A 107 0.80 -13.54 -22.51
CA GLY A 107 2.08 -13.09 -22.01
C GLY A 107 2.10 -11.64 -21.53
N ASP A 108 0.95 -11.07 -21.14
CA ASP A 108 0.84 -9.70 -20.63
C ASP A 108 1.24 -9.56 -19.14
N GLY A 109 1.36 -10.70 -18.44
CA GLY A 109 1.72 -10.80 -17.02
C GLY A 109 0.52 -10.90 -16.06
N ILE A 110 -0.69 -11.02 -16.58
CA ILE A 110 -1.93 -11.35 -15.88
C ILE A 110 -2.24 -12.82 -16.15
N ALA A 111 -2.79 -13.52 -15.15
CA ALA A 111 -3.15 -14.92 -15.33
C ALA A 111 -4.49 -15.04 -16.07
N ASP A 112 -4.65 -16.07 -16.90
CA ASP A 112 -5.80 -16.32 -17.78
C ASP A 112 -7.17 -16.19 -17.09
N CYS A 113 -7.24 -16.49 -15.79
CA CYS A 113 -8.47 -16.43 -15.00
C CYS A 113 -8.79 -15.05 -14.39
N ALA A 114 -7.79 -14.18 -14.32
CA ALA A 114 -7.90 -12.77 -13.92
C ALA A 114 -7.97 -11.85 -15.14
N ASP A 115 -7.61 -12.38 -16.30
CA ASP A 115 -7.56 -11.69 -17.56
C ASP A 115 -8.95 -11.52 -18.18
N CYS A 116 -9.19 -10.36 -18.77
CA CYS A 116 -10.39 -10.07 -19.51
C CYS A 116 -10.48 -10.77 -20.86
N ASP A 117 -9.35 -11.06 -21.49
CA ASP A 117 -9.22 -11.93 -22.65
C ASP A 117 -7.84 -12.59 -22.66
N SER A 118 -7.74 -13.81 -22.12
CA SER A 118 -6.50 -14.58 -22.02
C SER A 118 -5.75 -14.81 -23.36
N GLU A 119 -6.35 -14.50 -24.50
CA GLU A 119 -5.71 -14.60 -25.82
C GLU A 119 -5.26 -13.24 -26.40
N ASP A 120 -5.54 -12.11 -25.73
CA ASP A 120 -5.26 -10.76 -26.20
C ASP A 120 -4.56 -9.90 -25.13
N ALA A 121 -3.23 -9.86 -25.18
CA ALA A 121 -2.36 -9.10 -24.27
C ALA A 121 -2.55 -7.57 -24.26
N SER A 122 -3.53 -7.04 -25.00
CA SER A 122 -3.96 -5.64 -24.87
C SER A 122 -5.13 -5.45 -23.90
N MET A 123 -5.81 -6.53 -23.54
CA MET A 123 -6.84 -6.62 -22.51
C MET A 123 -6.22 -7.35 -21.33
N GLY A 124 -6.02 -6.66 -20.21
CA GLY A 124 -5.44 -7.29 -19.01
C GLY A 124 -6.49 -7.55 -17.94
N ALA A 125 -6.15 -7.25 -16.69
CA ALA A 125 -7.06 -7.41 -15.56
C ALA A 125 -8.36 -6.60 -15.67
N LYS A 126 -9.41 -7.09 -14.98
CA LYS A 126 -10.68 -6.37 -14.79
C LYS A 126 -10.44 -4.97 -14.19
N ASN A 127 -11.18 -3.99 -14.68
CA ASN A 127 -11.26 -2.66 -14.10
C ASN A 127 -12.25 -2.65 -12.93
N ILE A 128 -12.01 -1.81 -11.94
CA ILE A 128 -12.96 -1.51 -10.87
C ILE A 128 -13.43 -0.07 -11.09
N TRP A 129 -14.74 0.12 -11.17
CA TRP A 129 -15.36 1.44 -11.27
C TRP A 129 -16.36 1.63 -10.14
N TYR A 130 -16.30 2.78 -9.48
CA TYR A 130 -17.10 3.12 -8.31
C TYR A 130 -18.29 3.96 -8.75
N LEU A 131 -19.46 3.67 -8.20
CA LEU A 131 -20.65 4.47 -8.46
C LEU A 131 -20.46 5.83 -7.78
N ASP A 132 -20.68 6.88 -8.55
CA ASP A 132 -20.80 8.27 -8.15
C ASP A 132 -22.28 8.62 -8.32
N ASP A 133 -23.05 8.55 -7.23
CA ASP A 133 -24.52 8.68 -7.21
C ASP A 133 -24.95 10.16 -7.21
N ASP A 134 -24.16 11.04 -6.58
CA ASP A 134 -24.47 12.47 -6.47
C ASP A 134 -23.86 13.35 -7.57
N GLY A 135 -22.89 12.83 -8.32
CA GLY A 135 -22.34 13.43 -9.53
C GLY A 135 -21.19 14.41 -9.30
N ASP A 136 -20.46 14.30 -8.20
CA ASP A 136 -19.33 15.18 -7.87
C ASP A 136 -17.99 14.75 -8.50
N GLY A 137 -17.92 13.52 -9.00
CA GLY A 137 -16.76 12.91 -9.64
C GLY A 137 -15.96 11.93 -8.76
N TYR A 138 -16.39 11.67 -7.53
CA TYR A 138 -15.84 10.70 -6.59
C TYR A 138 -16.85 9.59 -6.37
N GLY A 139 -16.39 8.35 -6.22
CA GLY A 139 -17.29 7.20 -6.08
C GLY A 139 -17.23 6.52 -4.73
N ASP A 140 -18.32 5.85 -4.37
CA ASP A 140 -18.47 5.08 -3.13
C ASP A 140 -17.60 3.82 -3.12
N THR A 141 -16.72 3.70 -2.12
CA THR A 141 -15.91 2.49 -1.89
C THR A 141 -16.69 1.20 -1.71
N ASP A 142 -17.93 1.27 -1.23
CA ASP A 142 -18.80 0.12 -0.96
C ASP A 142 -19.67 -0.25 -2.18
N THR A 143 -19.83 0.67 -3.13
CA THR A 143 -20.69 0.49 -4.31
C THR A 143 -19.89 0.58 -5.62
N TYR A 144 -19.39 -0.57 -6.08
CA TYR A 144 -18.56 -0.65 -7.28
C TYR A 144 -18.94 -1.83 -8.19
N ILE A 145 -18.49 -1.74 -9.44
CA ILE A 145 -18.50 -2.85 -10.40
C ILE A 145 -17.06 -3.27 -10.72
N GLU A 146 -16.86 -4.56 -10.91
CA GLU A 146 -15.62 -5.12 -11.44
C GLU A 146 -15.91 -5.70 -12.84
N THR A 147 -15.26 -5.18 -13.87
CA THR A 147 -15.63 -5.47 -15.26
C THR A 147 -14.47 -5.31 -16.23
N CYS A 148 -14.56 -6.01 -17.37
CA CYS A 148 -13.64 -5.85 -18.50
C CYS A 148 -13.98 -4.65 -19.38
N MET A 149 -15.10 -4.00 -19.12
CA MET A 149 -15.49 -2.78 -19.81
C MET A 149 -14.59 -1.63 -19.40
N THR A 150 -14.25 -0.80 -20.38
CA THR A 150 -13.73 0.55 -20.13
C THR A 150 -14.77 1.40 -19.40
N LEU A 151 -14.35 2.50 -18.77
CA LEU A 151 -15.26 3.43 -18.10
C LEU A 151 -16.37 3.94 -19.04
N GLU A 152 -16.01 4.25 -20.29
CA GLU A 152 -16.97 4.69 -21.31
C GLU A 152 -18.00 3.61 -21.63
N GLU A 153 -17.58 2.36 -21.77
CA GLU A 153 -18.48 1.22 -22.03
C GLU A 153 -19.38 0.92 -20.83
N ALA A 154 -18.84 0.94 -19.61
CA ALA A 154 -19.60 0.75 -18.38
C ALA A 154 -20.70 1.81 -18.23
N ASN A 155 -20.35 3.09 -18.41
CA ASN A 155 -21.30 4.19 -18.36
C ASN A 155 -22.31 4.16 -19.51
N ALA A 156 -21.91 3.75 -20.71
CA ALA A 156 -22.83 3.55 -21.82
C ALA A 156 -23.83 2.43 -21.55
N HIS A 157 -23.40 1.34 -20.92
CA HIS A 157 -24.27 0.23 -20.50
C HIS A 157 -25.24 0.65 -19.38
N PHE A 158 -24.78 1.47 -18.43
CA PHE A 158 -25.61 1.99 -17.34
C PHE A 158 -26.68 2.97 -17.84
N ALA A 159 -26.32 3.86 -18.78
CA ALA A 159 -27.19 4.87 -19.37
C ALA A 159 -28.38 4.33 -20.20
N GLU A 160 -28.49 3.01 -20.43
CA GLU A 160 -29.64 2.43 -21.15
C GLU A 160 -30.95 2.43 -20.33
N ASN A 161 -30.87 2.66 -19.03
CA ASN A 161 -32.01 2.85 -18.15
C ASN A 161 -31.88 4.15 -17.37
N GLU A 162 -32.83 5.06 -17.59
CA GLU A 162 -33.29 6.08 -16.64
C GLU A 162 -32.90 7.55 -16.85
N ASP A 163 -33.68 8.31 -16.08
CA ASP A 163 -33.99 9.71 -16.06
C ASP A 163 -32.89 10.64 -16.62
N PRO A 164 -33.21 11.59 -17.55
CA PRO A 164 -32.24 12.61 -17.96
C PRO A 164 -31.75 13.52 -16.82
N ASN A 165 -32.29 13.40 -15.60
CA ASN A 165 -31.81 14.09 -14.40
C ASN A 165 -31.02 13.19 -13.43
N ASN A 166 -30.90 11.88 -13.69
CA ASN A 166 -30.01 11.00 -12.94
C ASN A 166 -28.58 11.34 -13.37
N GLN A 167 -27.73 11.75 -12.42
CA GLN A 167 -26.32 12.07 -12.67
C GLN A 167 -25.41 10.89 -12.36
N ASN A 168 -25.98 9.76 -11.94
CA ASN A 168 -25.24 8.63 -11.47
C ASN A 168 -24.37 8.09 -12.60
N VAL A 169 -23.07 8.03 -12.34
CA VAL A 169 -22.08 7.53 -13.28
C VAL A 169 -21.10 6.64 -12.52
N PHE A 170 -20.32 5.88 -13.26
CA PHE A 170 -19.15 5.23 -12.71
C PHE A 170 -17.93 6.13 -12.92
N VAL A 171 -17.05 6.15 -11.92
CA VAL A 171 -15.75 6.85 -11.89
C VAL A 171 -14.64 5.89 -11.44
N ASP A 172 -13.37 6.31 -11.60
CA ASP A 172 -12.19 5.54 -11.17
C ASP A 172 -11.74 5.87 -9.75
N ASP A 173 -12.13 7.04 -9.26
CA ASP A 173 -11.87 7.50 -7.91
C ASP A 173 -12.85 6.87 -6.92
N ASN A 174 -12.35 6.49 -5.75
CA ASN A 174 -13.10 5.80 -4.71
C ASN A 174 -12.99 6.50 -3.36
N THR A 175 -12.83 7.82 -3.37
CA THR A 175 -12.51 8.57 -2.16
C THR A 175 -13.68 9.35 -1.58
N ASP A 176 -14.89 9.03 -2.03
CA ASP A 176 -16.12 9.59 -1.48
C ASP A 176 -16.49 8.95 -0.13
N CYS A 177 -16.81 9.80 0.86
CA CYS A 177 -17.27 9.40 2.17
C CYS A 177 -18.79 9.58 2.39
N ASP A 178 -19.50 10.32 1.52
CA ASP A 178 -20.96 10.42 1.48
C ASP A 178 -21.50 10.63 0.05
N ASP A 179 -21.68 9.51 -0.65
CA ASP A 179 -22.24 9.36 -2.02
C ASP A 179 -23.74 9.75 -2.13
N ASN A 180 -24.20 10.69 -1.30
CA ASN A 180 -25.53 11.29 -1.38
C ASN A 180 -25.45 12.83 -1.31
N ASP A 181 -24.27 13.42 -1.21
CA ASP A 181 -24.05 14.85 -1.01
C ASP A 181 -22.84 15.34 -1.84
N ASP A 182 -23.13 15.99 -2.97
CA ASP A 182 -22.15 16.51 -3.94
C ASP A 182 -21.18 17.60 -3.40
N THR A 183 -21.26 17.88 -2.09
CA THR A 183 -20.38 18.78 -1.36
C THR A 183 -19.45 18.06 -0.38
N VAL A 184 -19.51 16.73 -0.30
CA VAL A 184 -18.76 15.88 0.63
C VAL A 184 -17.88 14.91 -0.16
N TYR A 185 -16.59 15.22 -0.28
CA TYR A 185 -15.61 14.39 -1.00
C TYR A 185 -14.18 14.74 -0.61
N LEU A 186 -13.23 13.85 -0.94
CA LEU A 186 -11.84 14.04 -0.57
C LEU A 186 -11.26 15.39 -1.04
N GLY A 187 -10.94 16.26 -0.08
CA GLY A 187 -10.36 17.58 -0.32
C GLY A 187 -11.34 18.67 -0.75
N ALA A 188 -12.64 18.52 -0.47
CA ALA A 188 -13.62 19.61 -0.54
C ALA A 188 -13.26 20.77 0.41
N ASP A 189 -13.95 21.91 0.27
CA ASP A 189 -13.83 23.01 1.23
C ASP A 189 -14.80 22.75 2.40
N GLU A 190 -14.30 22.80 3.65
CA GLU A 190 -15.13 22.69 4.86
C GLU A 190 -16.24 23.75 4.93
N ILE A 191 -17.48 23.29 5.18
CA ILE A 191 -18.66 24.13 5.36
C ILE A 191 -18.94 24.28 6.86
N CYS A 192 -18.41 25.34 7.44
CA CYS A 192 -18.53 25.58 8.88
C CYS A 192 -19.95 25.58 9.46
N ASP A 193 -20.08 24.95 10.62
CA ASP A 193 -21.29 24.83 11.46
C ASP A 193 -22.40 23.96 10.84
N ASP A 194 -22.09 23.13 9.84
CA ASP A 194 -23.03 22.13 9.30
C ASP A 194 -22.91 20.75 9.97
N ASN A 195 -21.82 20.54 10.74
CA ASN A 195 -21.52 19.32 11.49
C ASN A 195 -21.29 18.10 10.57
N LEU A 196 -20.73 18.34 9.38
CA LEU A 196 -20.23 17.34 8.43
C LEU A 196 -18.70 17.39 8.35
N ASP A 197 -18.14 16.31 7.81
CA ASP A 197 -16.75 16.20 7.36
C ASP A 197 -16.84 16.33 5.84
N ASN A 198 -16.69 17.55 5.31
CA ASN A 198 -16.91 17.79 3.88
C ASN A 198 -15.72 17.32 3.06
N ASP A 199 -14.51 17.39 3.61
CA ASP A 199 -13.28 17.06 2.89
C ASP A 199 -12.82 15.60 3.05
N CYS A 200 -13.59 14.79 3.78
CA CYS A 200 -13.36 13.37 4.08
C CYS A 200 -12.01 13.08 4.75
N ASP A 201 -11.44 14.02 5.52
CA ASP A 201 -10.18 13.83 6.23
C ASP A 201 -10.33 13.13 7.60
N GLY A 202 -11.57 13.00 8.08
CA GLY A 202 -11.94 12.35 9.33
C GLY A 202 -12.09 13.28 10.53
N GLU A 203 -11.88 14.59 10.37
CA GLU A 203 -12.26 15.63 11.32
C GLU A 203 -13.60 16.27 10.88
N ILE A 204 -14.19 17.12 11.73
CA ILE A 204 -15.50 17.74 11.46
C ILE A 204 -15.36 19.23 11.74
N ASP A 205 -15.80 20.07 10.81
CA ASP A 205 -15.79 21.54 10.90
C ASP A 205 -14.38 22.11 11.23
N GLU A 206 -13.31 21.49 10.72
CA GLU A 206 -11.95 22.03 10.84
C GLU A 206 -11.69 23.18 9.85
N ASP A 207 -10.55 23.85 10.01
CA ASP A 207 -10.14 25.03 9.21
C ASP A 207 -11.15 26.20 9.12
N CYS A 208 -12.20 26.16 9.93
CA CYS A 208 -13.15 27.23 10.19
C CYS A 208 -12.51 28.38 10.96
N HIS A 209 -12.01 29.39 10.23
CA HIS A 209 -11.51 30.62 10.84
C HIS A 209 -12.66 31.61 11.12
N ASP A 210 -13.05 31.70 12.38
CA ASP A 210 -13.84 32.82 12.92
C ASP A 210 -13.00 34.12 12.89
N ASP A 211 -13.10 34.91 11.82
CA ASP A 211 -12.57 36.29 11.76
C ASP A 211 -13.41 37.31 12.57
#